data_AF-A0A1Y3XPW0-F1
#
_entry.id   AF-A0A1Y3XPW0-F1
#
_cell.length_a   1.000
_cell.length_b   1.000
_cell.length_c   1.000
_cell.angle_alpha   90.00
_cell.angle_beta   90.00
_cell.angle_gamma   90.00
#
_symmetry.space_group_name_H-M   'P 1'
#
loop_
_entity.id
_entity.type
_entity.pdbx_description
1 polymer ?
#
loop_
_entity_poly.entity_id
_entity_poly.type
_entity_poly.pdbx_seq_one_letter_code
_entity_poly.pdbx_strand_id
1 'polypeptide(L)'
;MHMTVFQEVLLGLVAVIGWCEYVDGINKSTRPLVMCTLTGLVLGNLTQGVIIGGTLELATMGMMGIGISIPINITIAGVLGAGFAIAGGLSAEAAVALAIPVGIVYRLLEHLATTGYDLIAAKMLFTHPERNTPQRVTQAFWIIFGASCLFMFLSVFLSLLIGADVVANIANAIPDSIMNAIGTGTNLLAALGFAMLFNLTQSPKTLAFFFIGFVLASYLGMPTMGIAIIGAGAAAIAYFFTDNGQVANTESDEILDDFDALADAPVEQKRAERLLGRVDLTNMFFKSFGLEGPFIYSRLQAIGWCRSMLPAIEKIYTTDEERCAAINRHLEFFNTNPEFSTFILGISASMEEQNAQDPNFDTASINNVKAGLMGPIAGIGDSFWWGIVKTVASGIGCQFAMQGNVLGPILFLLIFNIPHWTIRYILAQKSYELGHRILDAMTENGIIEKISLCAGILGMMVIGAMTSSMISISTPLVFNMANGVTLELQAVLDEILPNLLPLVTMLIVAWLLRKNVKVVPLIFGILAFGIVFNLLGIIV
;
A
#
# COMPACT_ATOMS: atom_id res chain seq x y z
N MET A 1 7.87 -28.89 25.79
CA MET A 1 7.60 -28.00 26.93
C MET A 1 6.11 -27.67 26.91
N HIS A 2 5.40 -27.84 28.02
CA HIS A 2 4.01 -27.37 28.09
C HIS A 2 4.03 -25.85 28.27
N MET A 3 3.41 -25.13 27.34
CA MET A 3 3.24 -23.68 27.47
C MET A 3 2.23 -23.40 28.60
N THR A 4 2.52 -22.39 29.41
CA THR A 4 1.58 -21.91 30.42
C THR A 4 0.59 -20.94 29.79
N VAL A 5 -0.63 -20.86 30.33
CA VAL A 5 -1.64 -19.87 29.89
C VAL A 5 -1.09 -18.44 29.93
N PHE A 6 -0.22 -18.15 30.90
CA PHE A 6 0.46 -16.85 30.97
C PHE A 6 1.35 -16.59 29.75
N GLN A 7 2.15 -17.58 29.32
CA GLN A 7 2.96 -17.46 28.10
C GLN A 7 2.09 -17.33 26.85
N GLU A 8 0.97 -18.05 26.78
CA GLU A 8 0.04 -17.95 25.65
C GLU A 8 -0.57 -16.55 25.52
N VAL A 9 -0.97 -15.94 26.65
CA VAL A 9 -1.44 -14.55 26.69
C VAL A 9 -0.33 -13.59 26.24
N LEU A 10 0.90 -13.77 26.74
CA LEU A 10 2.03 -12.94 26.34
C LEU A 10 2.33 -13.04 24.85
N LEU A 11 2.24 -14.23 24.25
CA LEU A 11 2.43 -14.40 22.81
C LEU A 11 1.31 -13.79 21.98
N GLY A 12 0.07 -13.85 22.46
CA GLY A 12 -1.03 -13.06 21.89
C GLY A 12 -0.72 -11.57 21.89
N LEU A 13 -0.14 -11.04 22.97
CA LEU A 13 0.29 -9.64 23.04
C LEU A 13 1.50 -9.35 22.15
N VAL A 14 2.45 -10.27 21.98
CA VAL A 14 3.56 -10.14 21.01
C VAL A 14 3.02 -9.95 19.60
N ALA A 15 1.99 -10.71 19.21
CA ALA A 15 1.35 -10.54 17.91
C ALA A 15 0.68 -9.16 17.77
N VAL A 16 0.04 -8.65 18.83
CA VAL A 16 -0.49 -7.28 18.86
C VAL A 16 0.62 -6.24 18.74
N ILE A 17 1.75 -6.42 19.41
CA ILE A 17 2.91 -5.51 19.30
C ILE A 17 3.40 -5.44 17.87
N GLY A 18 3.52 -6.59 17.18
CA GLY A 18 3.82 -6.60 15.75
C GLY A 18 2.75 -5.88 14.93
N TRP A 19 1.47 -6.09 15.25
CA TRP A 19 0.37 -5.44 14.55
C TRP A 19 0.29 -3.92 14.79
N CYS A 20 0.92 -3.40 15.85
CA CYS A 20 1.07 -1.96 16.04
C CYS A 20 1.91 -1.27 14.96
N GLU A 21 2.58 -2.05 14.09
CA GLU A 21 3.22 -1.55 12.87
C GLU A 21 2.31 -0.60 12.07
N TYR A 22 1.02 -0.92 11.97
CA TYR A 22 0.04 -0.15 11.21
C TYR A 22 -0.27 1.24 11.83
N VAL A 23 0.19 1.50 13.06
CA VAL A 23 0.06 2.81 13.73
C VAL A 23 1.38 3.49 14.09
N ASP A 24 2.51 2.79 13.96
CA ASP A 24 3.85 3.32 14.23
C ASP A 24 4.63 3.69 12.94
N GLY A 25 3.92 3.70 11.81
CA GLY A 25 4.42 4.16 10.54
C GLY A 25 4.94 3.08 9.62
N ILE A 26 4.62 1.80 9.86
CA ILE A 26 5.06 0.68 9.02
C ILE A 26 6.53 0.33 9.27
N ASN A 27 6.89 0.21 10.56
CA ASN A 27 8.26 -0.02 11.03
C ASN A 27 8.85 -1.43 10.80
N LYS A 28 8.11 -2.34 10.17
CA LYS A 28 8.48 -3.74 9.94
C LYS A 28 8.64 -4.61 11.19
N SER A 29 7.99 -4.25 12.30
CA SER A 29 7.90 -5.10 13.49
C SER A 29 7.13 -6.39 13.24
N THR A 30 6.19 -6.42 12.29
CA THR A 30 5.43 -7.63 11.89
C THR A 30 6.30 -8.77 11.33
N ARG A 31 7.55 -8.48 10.95
CA ARG A 31 8.43 -9.42 10.25
C ARG A 31 8.88 -10.58 11.14
N PRO A 32 9.03 -11.79 10.58
CA PRO A 32 9.54 -12.97 11.29
C PRO A 32 10.81 -12.73 12.12
N LEU A 33 11.77 -11.96 11.61
CA LEU A 33 12.99 -11.61 12.38
C LEU A 33 12.65 -11.05 13.77
N VAL A 34 11.66 -10.16 13.87
CA VAL A 34 11.26 -9.52 15.12
C VAL A 34 10.30 -10.41 15.90
N MET A 35 9.25 -10.91 15.24
CA MET A 35 8.18 -11.67 15.89
C MET A 35 8.67 -13.00 16.49
N CYS A 36 9.51 -13.75 15.78
CA CYS A 36 10.07 -15.00 16.30
C CYS A 36 11.08 -14.74 17.42
N THR A 37 11.84 -13.64 17.35
CA THR A 37 12.76 -13.24 18.42
C THR A 37 12.00 -12.92 19.72
N LEU A 38 10.92 -12.14 19.64
CA LEU A 38 10.06 -11.83 20.79
C LEU A 38 9.36 -13.08 21.31
N THR A 39 8.96 -13.99 20.43
CA THR A 39 8.38 -15.28 20.81
C THR A 39 9.37 -16.13 21.59
N GLY A 40 10.62 -16.23 21.13
CA GLY A 40 11.69 -16.93 21.85
C GLY A 40 12.01 -16.31 23.20
N LEU A 41 11.94 -14.98 23.31
CA LEU A 41 12.10 -14.28 24.58
C LEU A 41 11.02 -14.69 25.61
N VAL A 42 9.74 -14.72 25.20
CA VAL A 42 8.62 -15.11 26.07
C VAL A 42 8.72 -16.58 26.49
N LEU A 43 9.19 -17.46 25.62
CA LEU A 43 9.35 -18.88 25.89
C LEU A 43 10.68 -19.23 26.60
N GLY A 44 11.54 -18.26 26.84
CA GLY A 44 12.83 -18.47 27.52
C GLY A 44 13.92 -19.09 26.65
N ASN A 45 13.72 -19.18 25.33
CA ASN A 45 14.74 -19.63 24.37
C ASN A 45 14.95 -18.59 23.25
N LEU A 46 15.62 -17.50 23.60
CA LEU A 46 15.88 -16.37 22.70
C LEU A 46 16.67 -16.80 21.46
N THR A 47 17.75 -17.58 21.63
CA THR A 47 18.61 -18.01 20.53
C THR A 47 17.83 -18.81 19.49
N GLN A 48 17.00 -19.76 19.92
CA GLN A 48 16.18 -20.53 18.98
C GLN A 48 15.15 -19.64 18.27
N GLY A 49 14.52 -18.69 18.98
CA GLY A 49 13.61 -17.71 18.36
C GLY A 49 14.27 -16.85 17.29
N VAL A 50 15.52 -16.42 17.53
CA VAL A 50 16.32 -15.66 16.57
C VAL A 50 16.65 -16.50 15.33
N ILE A 51 17.09 -17.75 15.50
CA ILE A 51 17.41 -18.66 14.37
C ILE A 51 16.16 -18.95 13.54
N ILE A 52 15.03 -19.24 14.19
CA ILE A 52 13.74 -19.44 13.51
C ILE A 52 13.35 -18.16 12.75
N GLY A 53 13.48 -17.00 13.37
CA GLY A 53 13.17 -15.71 12.76
C GLY A 53 13.99 -15.43 11.49
N GLY A 54 15.30 -15.68 11.54
CA GLY A 54 16.17 -15.54 10.37
C GLY A 54 15.80 -16.50 9.24
N THR A 55 15.49 -17.75 9.57
CA THR A 55 15.14 -18.80 8.60
C THR A 55 13.79 -18.51 7.94
N LEU A 56 12.78 -18.13 8.73
CA LEU A 56 11.44 -17.81 8.22
C LEU A 56 11.41 -16.49 7.45
N GLU A 57 12.19 -15.49 7.88
CA GLU A 57 12.34 -14.24 7.13
C GLU A 57 12.94 -14.51 5.75
N LEU A 58 13.98 -15.36 5.66
CA LEU A 58 14.59 -15.73 4.39
C LEU A 58 13.59 -16.42 3.46
N ALA A 59 12.81 -17.36 4.00
CA ALA A 59 11.77 -18.06 3.24
C ALA A 59 10.62 -17.15 2.76
N THR A 60 10.38 -16.04 3.46
CA THR A 60 9.27 -15.10 3.17
C THR A 60 9.75 -13.73 2.65
N MET A 61 11.03 -13.61 2.31
CA MET A 61 11.66 -12.33 1.94
C MET A 61 11.02 -11.73 0.67
N GLY A 62 10.77 -12.59 -0.31
CA GLY A 62 10.12 -12.24 -1.59
C GLY A 62 8.60 -12.21 -1.54
N MET A 63 7.97 -12.68 -0.45
CA MET A 63 6.51 -12.66 -0.29
C MET A 63 6.07 -11.27 0.18
N MET A 64 6.00 -10.33 -0.76
CA MET A 64 5.49 -8.99 -0.51
C MET A 64 4.02 -8.89 -0.88
N GLY A 65 3.25 -8.17 -0.05
CA GLY A 65 1.93 -7.73 -0.46
C GLY A 65 2.06 -6.56 -1.44
N ILE A 66 1.27 -6.59 -2.52
CA ILE A 66 1.20 -5.49 -3.48
C ILE A 66 -0.25 -5.00 -3.56
N GLY A 67 -0.44 -3.72 -3.26
CA GLY A 67 -1.78 -3.15 -3.12
C GLY A 67 -2.57 -3.89 -2.04
N ILE A 68 -3.63 -4.59 -2.44
CA ILE A 68 -4.48 -5.37 -1.51
C ILE A 68 -4.25 -6.88 -1.59
N SER A 69 -3.39 -7.33 -2.51
CA SER A 69 -2.97 -8.72 -2.55
C SER A 69 -1.89 -8.90 -1.50
N ILE A 70 -2.19 -9.69 -0.46
CA ILE A 70 -1.18 -10.08 0.51
C ILE A 70 -1.31 -11.59 0.70
N PRO A 71 -0.28 -12.39 0.33
CA PRO A 71 -0.46 -13.84 0.21
C PRO A 71 -0.45 -14.57 1.55
N ILE A 72 0.21 -14.00 2.56
CA ILE A 72 0.43 -14.64 3.87
C ILE A 72 0.37 -13.61 4.99
N ASN A 73 -0.16 -13.99 6.15
CA ASN A 73 0.01 -13.23 7.38
C ASN A 73 1.29 -13.69 8.10
N ILE A 74 2.39 -12.98 7.85
CA ILE A 74 3.72 -13.30 8.37
C ILE A 74 3.85 -13.11 9.89
N THR A 75 3.02 -12.28 10.51
CA THR A 75 3.04 -12.03 11.95
C THR A 75 2.57 -13.24 12.71
N ILE A 76 1.39 -13.75 12.35
CA ILE A 76 0.83 -14.96 12.95
C ILE A 76 1.69 -16.18 12.61
N ALA A 77 2.15 -16.29 11.36
CA ALA A 77 3.08 -17.33 10.94
C ALA A 77 4.35 -17.34 11.81
N GLY A 78 4.92 -16.16 12.07
CA GLY A 78 6.11 -16.01 12.91
C GLY A 78 5.88 -16.38 14.37
N VAL A 79 4.80 -15.88 14.99
CA VAL A 79 4.52 -16.15 16.41
C VAL A 79 4.09 -17.59 16.65
N LEU A 80 3.17 -18.13 15.85
CA LEU A 80 2.72 -19.52 16.02
C LEU A 80 3.78 -20.53 15.57
N GLY A 81 4.45 -20.27 14.44
CA GLY A 81 5.52 -21.14 13.93
C GLY A 81 6.68 -21.25 14.93
N ALA A 82 7.18 -20.11 15.43
CA ALA A 82 8.22 -20.12 16.45
C ALA A 82 7.71 -20.68 17.79
N GLY A 83 6.48 -20.35 18.18
CA GLY A 83 5.88 -20.81 19.43
C GLY A 83 5.79 -22.33 19.51
N PHE A 84 5.19 -22.95 18.49
CA PHE A 84 5.06 -24.40 18.41
C PHE A 84 6.40 -25.11 18.23
N ALA A 85 7.32 -24.55 17.44
CA ALA A 85 8.63 -25.17 17.25
C ALA A 85 9.48 -25.16 18.52
N ILE A 86 9.50 -24.04 19.27
CA ILE A 86 10.23 -23.96 20.54
C ILE A 86 9.59 -24.86 21.59
N ALA A 87 8.25 -24.86 21.69
CA ALA A 87 7.54 -25.72 22.62
C ALA A 87 7.74 -27.23 22.32
N GLY A 88 7.76 -27.59 21.04
CA GLY A 88 7.94 -28.97 20.55
C GLY A 88 9.40 -29.42 20.45
N GLY A 89 10.38 -28.53 20.63
CA GLY A 89 11.80 -28.85 20.44
C GLY A 89 12.16 -29.14 18.97
N LEU A 90 11.47 -28.51 18.03
CA LEU A 90 11.63 -28.70 16.59
C LEU A 90 12.75 -27.82 16.01
N SER A 91 13.25 -28.21 14.83
CA SER A 91 14.23 -27.42 14.09
C SER A 91 13.64 -26.15 13.48
N ALA A 92 14.49 -25.24 13.01
CA ALA A 92 14.04 -24.02 12.36
C ALA A 92 13.33 -24.29 11.02
N GLU A 93 13.76 -25.31 10.30
CA GLU A 93 13.15 -25.75 9.04
C GLU A 93 11.74 -26.31 9.29
N ALA A 94 11.58 -27.10 10.35
CA ALA A 94 10.26 -27.58 10.77
C ALA A 94 9.34 -26.42 11.20
N ALA A 95 9.89 -25.38 11.85
CA ALA A 95 9.13 -24.17 12.17
C ALA A 95 8.60 -23.45 10.92
N VAL A 96 9.43 -23.33 9.87
CA VAL A 96 9.02 -22.73 8.58
C VAL A 96 7.91 -23.55 7.92
N ALA A 97 8.05 -24.87 7.90
CA ALA A 97 7.06 -25.78 7.32
C ALA A 97 5.69 -25.66 8.01
N LEU A 98 5.66 -25.40 9.33
CA LEU A 98 4.43 -25.15 10.08
C LEU A 98 3.89 -23.73 9.87
N ALA A 99 4.78 -22.74 9.82
CA ALA A 99 4.42 -21.32 9.79
C ALA A 99 3.68 -20.91 8.50
N ILE A 100 4.15 -21.39 7.34
CA ILE A 100 3.64 -20.92 6.04
C ILE A 100 2.16 -21.29 5.84
N PRO A 101 1.73 -22.56 5.96
CA PRO A 101 0.32 -22.93 5.78
C PRO A 101 -0.60 -22.20 6.78
N VAL A 102 -0.17 -22.11 8.04
CA VAL A 102 -0.91 -21.38 9.09
C VAL A 102 -1.09 -19.91 8.71
N GLY A 103 -0.03 -19.25 8.25
CA GLY A 103 -0.10 -17.85 7.82
C GLY A 103 -1.05 -17.61 6.64
N ILE A 104 -1.17 -18.56 5.71
CA ILE A 104 -2.08 -18.45 4.56
C ILE A 104 -3.54 -18.61 5.01
N VAL A 105 -3.84 -19.59 5.86
CA VAL A 105 -5.18 -19.76 6.44
C VAL A 105 -5.59 -18.52 7.22
N TYR A 106 -4.69 -17.98 8.03
CA TYR A 106 -4.95 -16.76 8.79
C TYR A 106 -5.14 -15.53 7.91
N ARG A 107 -4.43 -15.43 6.79
CA ARG A 107 -4.66 -14.39 5.80
C ARG A 107 -6.09 -14.43 5.26
N LEU A 108 -6.65 -15.62 5.01
CA LEU A 108 -8.05 -15.74 4.59
C LEU A 108 -9.03 -15.25 5.67
N LEU A 109 -8.80 -15.62 6.93
CA LEU A 109 -9.61 -15.14 8.05
C LEU A 109 -9.51 -13.61 8.22
N GLU A 110 -8.32 -13.06 8.00
CA GLU A 110 -8.08 -11.62 8.02
C GLU A 110 -8.85 -10.90 6.91
N HIS A 111 -8.91 -11.44 5.69
CA HIS A 111 -9.74 -10.88 4.61
C HIS A 111 -11.23 -10.78 5.01
N LEU A 112 -11.74 -11.78 5.73
CA LEU A 112 -13.11 -11.76 6.26
C LEU A 112 -13.28 -10.70 7.37
N ALA A 113 -12.31 -10.61 8.29
CA ALA A 113 -12.32 -9.62 9.36
C ALA A 113 -12.27 -8.18 8.80
N THR A 114 -11.42 -7.93 7.80
CA THR A 114 -11.31 -6.64 7.11
C THR A 114 -12.62 -6.23 6.43
N THR A 115 -13.34 -7.19 5.84
CA THR A 115 -14.69 -6.94 5.33
C THR A 115 -15.66 -6.51 6.44
N GLY A 116 -15.51 -7.05 7.65
CA GLY A 116 -16.24 -6.57 8.83
C GLY A 116 -15.90 -5.12 9.18
N TYR A 117 -14.62 -4.74 9.08
CA TYR A 117 -14.16 -3.37 9.32
C TYR A 117 -14.74 -2.38 8.30
N ASP A 118 -14.89 -2.78 7.03
CA ASP A 118 -15.59 -2.00 6.01
C ASP A 118 -17.04 -1.66 6.42
N LEU A 119 -17.77 -2.61 7.02
CA LEU A 119 -19.14 -2.38 7.47
C LEU A 119 -19.19 -1.38 8.64
N ILE A 120 -18.22 -1.46 9.56
CA ILE A 120 -18.08 -0.51 10.66
C ILE A 120 -17.80 0.89 10.11
N ALA A 121 -16.83 1.02 9.21
CA ALA A 121 -16.47 2.28 8.57
C ALA A 121 -17.66 2.88 7.79
N ALA A 122 -18.37 2.05 7.03
CA ALA A 122 -19.55 2.46 6.27
C ALA A 122 -20.62 3.08 7.19
N LYS A 123 -20.92 2.42 8.31
CA LYS A 123 -21.92 2.92 9.27
C LYS A 123 -21.46 4.20 9.98
N MET A 124 -20.19 4.30 10.32
CA MET A 124 -19.66 5.43 11.09
C MET A 124 -19.42 6.69 10.25
N LEU A 125 -18.91 6.54 9.03
CA LEU A 125 -18.34 7.62 8.22
C LEU A 125 -18.97 7.78 6.83
N PHE A 126 -19.42 6.70 6.16
CA PHE A 126 -19.80 6.79 4.74
C PHE A 126 -21.31 6.82 4.47
N THR A 127 -22.14 6.35 5.39
CA THR A 127 -23.60 6.31 5.20
C THR A 127 -24.24 7.70 5.39
N HIS A 128 -23.67 8.52 6.26
CA HIS A 128 -24.16 9.86 6.62
C HIS A 128 -23.00 10.85 6.57
N PRO A 129 -22.45 11.14 5.37
CA PRO A 129 -21.25 11.95 5.22
C PRO A 129 -21.42 13.38 5.77
N GLU A 130 -22.65 13.90 5.82
CA GLU A 130 -22.98 15.22 6.37
C GLU A 130 -22.70 15.36 7.88
N ARG A 131 -22.51 14.24 8.58
CA ARG A 131 -22.27 14.20 10.03
C ARG A 131 -20.80 14.02 10.39
N ASN A 132 -19.90 14.01 9.42
CA ASN A 132 -18.49 13.70 9.65
C ASN A 132 -17.77 14.85 10.36
N THR A 133 -17.07 14.50 11.45
CA THR A 133 -16.29 15.43 12.27
C THR A 133 -14.90 14.85 12.55
N PRO A 134 -13.91 15.67 12.95
CA PRO A 134 -12.58 15.17 13.32
C PRO A 134 -12.63 14.08 14.41
N GLN A 135 -13.55 14.22 15.36
CA GLN A 135 -13.76 13.26 16.44
C GLN A 135 -14.31 11.93 15.90
N ARG A 136 -15.28 11.95 14.98
CA ARG A 136 -15.82 10.72 14.38
C ARG A 136 -14.77 9.97 13.57
N VAL A 137 -13.95 10.67 12.79
CA VAL A 137 -12.84 10.07 12.04
C VAL A 137 -11.86 9.41 13.01
N THR A 138 -11.48 10.10 14.09
CA THR A 138 -10.57 9.57 15.11
C THR A 138 -11.16 8.39 15.88
N GLN A 139 -12.46 8.41 16.18
CA GLN A 139 -13.15 7.29 16.83
C GLN A 139 -13.22 6.07 15.91
N ALA A 140 -13.62 6.25 14.65
CA ALA A 140 -13.65 5.18 13.67
C ALA A 140 -12.27 4.55 13.49
N PHE A 141 -11.23 5.40 13.44
CA PHE A 141 -9.84 4.95 13.38
C PHE A 141 -9.50 3.97 14.52
N TRP A 142 -9.70 4.38 15.77
CA TRP A 142 -9.30 3.56 16.92
C TRP A 142 -10.21 2.37 17.16
N ILE A 143 -11.49 2.46 16.81
CA ILE A 143 -12.42 1.32 16.90
C ILE A 143 -12.01 0.22 15.90
N ILE A 144 -11.76 0.59 14.65
CA ILE A 144 -11.37 -0.38 13.61
C ILE A 144 -9.99 -0.96 13.93
N PHE A 145 -9.02 -0.11 14.25
CA PHE A 145 -7.67 -0.58 14.62
C PHE A 145 -7.71 -1.46 15.86
N GLY A 146 -8.45 -1.07 16.91
CA GLY A 146 -8.64 -1.86 18.12
C GLY A 146 -9.30 -3.21 17.86
N ALA A 147 -10.30 -3.26 16.96
CA ALA A 147 -10.90 -4.52 16.52
C ALA A 147 -9.88 -5.41 15.80
N SER A 148 -9.00 -4.84 14.98
CA SER A 148 -7.92 -5.58 14.31
C SER A 148 -6.88 -6.14 15.30
N CYS A 149 -6.50 -5.38 16.32
CA CYS A 149 -5.64 -5.86 17.40
C CYS A 149 -6.30 -6.99 18.20
N LEU A 150 -7.59 -6.86 18.51
CA LEU A 150 -8.33 -7.90 19.21
C LEU A 150 -8.41 -9.19 18.37
N PHE A 151 -8.67 -9.07 17.07
CA PHE A 151 -8.66 -10.20 16.15
C PHE A 151 -7.28 -10.88 16.13
N MET A 152 -6.19 -10.11 16.05
CA MET A 152 -4.82 -10.62 16.08
C MET A 152 -4.52 -11.36 17.39
N PHE A 153 -4.86 -10.75 18.53
CA PHE A 153 -4.69 -11.34 19.84
C PHE A 153 -5.43 -12.67 19.97
N LEU A 154 -6.73 -12.68 19.64
CA LEU A 154 -7.58 -13.87 19.77
C LEU A 154 -7.13 -14.98 18.84
N SER A 155 -6.72 -14.65 17.61
CA SER A 155 -6.21 -15.61 16.64
C SER A 155 -5.00 -16.37 17.17
N VAL A 156 -4.02 -15.66 17.71
CA VAL A 156 -2.81 -16.28 18.28
C VAL A 156 -3.12 -17.00 19.59
N PHE A 157 -3.81 -16.34 20.51
CA PHE A 157 -4.11 -16.89 21.83
C PHE A 157 -4.91 -18.19 21.76
N LEU A 158 -6.00 -18.21 20.97
CA LEU A 158 -6.84 -19.40 20.82
C LEU A 158 -6.09 -20.53 20.10
N SER A 159 -5.24 -20.21 19.11
CA SER A 159 -4.40 -21.22 18.44
C SER A 159 -3.44 -21.91 19.39
N LEU A 160 -2.83 -21.15 20.30
CA LEU A 160 -1.90 -21.72 21.27
C LEU A 160 -2.63 -22.59 22.30
N LEU A 161 -3.82 -22.15 22.76
CA LEU A 161 -4.66 -22.90 23.69
C LEU A 161 -5.13 -24.26 23.15
N ILE A 162 -5.52 -24.33 21.87
CA ILE A 162 -5.96 -25.60 21.24
C ILE A 162 -4.77 -26.51 20.90
N GLY A 163 -3.56 -25.96 20.83
CA GLY A 163 -2.31 -26.70 20.68
C GLY A 163 -1.85 -26.90 19.23
N ALA A 164 -0.55 -27.19 19.10
CA ALA A 164 0.16 -27.32 17.82
C ALA A 164 -0.46 -28.40 16.91
N ASP A 165 -0.80 -29.56 17.47
CA ASP A 165 -1.32 -30.69 16.70
C ASP A 165 -2.64 -30.36 16.03
N VAL A 166 -3.55 -29.67 16.73
CA VAL A 166 -4.85 -29.26 16.17
C VAL A 166 -4.63 -28.24 15.05
N VAL A 167 -3.81 -27.22 15.28
CA VAL A 167 -3.53 -26.18 14.28
C VAL A 167 -2.85 -26.75 13.05
N ALA A 168 -1.84 -27.62 13.24
CA ALA A 168 -1.14 -28.30 12.16
C ALA A 168 -2.06 -29.23 11.39
N ASN A 169 -2.94 -29.98 12.08
CA ASN A 169 -3.91 -30.85 11.41
C ASN A 169 -4.94 -30.06 10.60
N ILE A 170 -5.42 -28.91 11.09
CA ILE A 170 -6.32 -28.03 10.32
C ILE A 170 -5.59 -27.51 9.08
N ALA A 171 -4.35 -27.07 9.23
CA ALA A 171 -3.56 -26.56 8.12
C ALA A 171 -3.26 -27.65 7.07
N ASN A 172 -2.84 -28.85 7.51
CA ASN A 172 -2.53 -29.99 6.66
C ASN A 172 -3.77 -30.68 6.07
N ALA A 173 -4.96 -30.46 6.65
CA ALA A 173 -6.21 -30.96 6.10
C ALA A 173 -6.63 -30.21 4.83
N ILE A 174 -6.05 -29.03 4.57
CA ILE A 174 -6.29 -28.26 3.35
C ILE A 174 -5.34 -28.80 2.27
N PRO A 175 -5.85 -29.45 1.20
CA PRO A 175 -5.00 -29.93 0.12
C PRO A 175 -4.21 -28.80 -0.53
N ASP A 176 -3.01 -29.10 -1.03
CA ASP A 176 -2.15 -28.12 -1.72
C ASP A 176 -2.87 -27.42 -2.87
N SER A 177 -3.76 -28.12 -3.58
CA SER A 177 -4.59 -27.54 -4.63
C SER A 177 -5.51 -26.43 -4.13
N ILE A 178 -6.09 -26.57 -2.93
CA ILE A 178 -6.92 -25.53 -2.31
C ILE A 178 -6.03 -24.38 -1.81
N MET A 179 -4.87 -24.68 -1.24
CA MET A 179 -3.94 -23.64 -0.78
C MET A 179 -3.43 -22.76 -1.93
N ASN A 180 -3.06 -23.39 -3.04
CA ASN A 180 -2.69 -22.70 -4.28
C ASN A 180 -3.86 -21.88 -4.83
N ALA A 181 -5.07 -22.43 -4.86
CA ALA A 181 -6.26 -21.73 -5.32
C ALA A 181 -6.60 -20.50 -4.48
N ILE A 182 -6.44 -20.58 -3.15
CA ILE A 182 -6.58 -19.42 -2.25
C ILE A 182 -5.52 -18.38 -2.58
N GLY A 183 -4.27 -18.79 -2.78
CA GLY A 183 -3.17 -17.90 -3.18
C GLY A 183 -3.46 -17.16 -4.50
N THR A 184 -3.91 -17.87 -5.54
CA THR A 184 -4.32 -17.25 -6.81
C THR A 184 -5.47 -16.26 -6.58
N GLY A 185 -6.49 -16.61 -5.81
CA GLY A 185 -7.60 -15.71 -5.48
C GLY A 185 -7.18 -14.42 -4.79
N THR A 186 -6.29 -14.50 -3.80
CA THR A 186 -5.79 -13.31 -3.08
C THR A 186 -4.87 -12.46 -3.95
N ASN A 187 -4.10 -13.07 -4.87
CA ASN A 187 -3.30 -12.36 -5.86
C ASN A 187 -4.15 -11.51 -6.81
N LEU A 188 -5.30 -12.03 -7.24
CA LEU A 188 -6.21 -11.27 -8.12
C LEU A 188 -6.83 -10.04 -7.44
N LEU A 189 -6.83 -9.96 -6.11
CA LEU A 189 -7.34 -8.77 -5.41
C LEU A 189 -6.55 -7.50 -5.78
N ALA A 190 -5.27 -7.61 -6.16
CA ALA A 190 -4.50 -6.47 -6.65
C ALA A 190 -5.22 -5.71 -7.79
N ALA A 191 -5.95 -6.44 -8.66
CA ALA A 191 -6.72 -5.85 -9.74
C ALA A 191 -7.78 -4.85 -9.25
N LEU A 192 -8.39 -5.08 -8.09
CA LEU A 192 -9.38 -4.17 -7.49
C LEU A 192 -8.76 -2.85 -7.09
N GLY A 193 -7.58 -2.86 -6.45
CA GLY A 193 -6.86 -1.65 -6.05
C GLY A 193 -6.47 -0.79 -7.25
N PHE A 194 -5.90 -1.41 -8.29
CA PHE A 194 -5.53 -0.71 -9.53
C PHE A 194 -6.75 -0.24 -10.32
N ALA A 195 -7.85 -0.99 -10.33
CA ALA A 195 -9.09 -0.59 -10.95
C ALA A 195 -9.72 0.65 -10.29
N MET A 196 -9.63 0.77 -8.95
CA MET A 196 -10.07 1.97 -8.23
C MET A 196 -9.22 3.18 -8.61
N LEU A 197 -7.88 3.05 -8.55
CA LEU A 197 -6.96 4.12 -8.97
C LEU A 197 -7.18 4.53 -10.42
N PHE A 198 -7.28 3.55 -11.32
CA PHE A 198 -7.57 3.79 -12.74
C PHE A 198 -8.85 4.62 -12.90
N ASN A 199 -9.93 4.28 -12.21
CA ASN A 199 -11.19 5.01 -12.32
C ASN A 199 -11.15 6.44 -11.75
N LEU A 200 -10.29 6.70 -10.76
CA LEU A 200 -10.09 8.04 -10.18
C LEU A 200 -9.18 8.93 -11.03
N THR A 201 -8.21 8.34 -11.73
CA THR A 201 -7.15 9.09 -12.44
C THR A 201 -7.40 9.19 -13.95
N GLN A 202 -8.14 8.26 -14.53
CA GLN A 202 -8.37 8.23 -15.98
C GLN A 202 -9.15 9.45 -16.48
N SER A 203 -8.70 9.98 -17.61
CA SER A 203 -9.44 10.94 -18.42
C SER A 203 -9.20 10.61 -19.90
N PRO A 204 -10.02 11.13 -20.83
CA PRO A 204 -9.76 10.98 -22.27
C PRO A 204 -8.36 11.46 -22.68
N LYS A 205 -7.80 12.47 -21.98
CA LYS A 205 -6.46 13.03 -22.25
C LYS A 205 -5.33 12.14 -21.73
N THR A 206 -5.56 11.37 -20.67
CA THR A 206 -4.51 10.58 -19.98
C THR A 206 -4.57 9.08 -20.28
N LEU A 207 -5.65 8.59 -20.90
CA LEU A 207 -5.88 7.16 -21.14
C LEU A 207 -4.80 6.49 -22.01
N ALA A 208 -4.28 7.18 -23.03
CA ALA A 208 -3.23 6.63 -23.89
C ALA A 208 -1.95 6.30 -23.09
N PHE A 209 -1.62 7.13 -22.11
CA PHE A 209 -0.44 6.94 -21.26
C PHE A 209 -0.51 5.67 -20.41
N PHE A 210 -1.71 5.22 -20.04
CA PHE A 210 -1.87 3.92 -19.39
C PHE A 210 -1.40 2.76 -20.27
N PHE A 211 -1.79 2.75 -21.54
CA PHE A 211 -1.34 1.70 -22.47
C PHE A 211 0.15 1.80 -22.78
N ILE A 212 0.70 3.02 -22.84
CA ILE A 212 2.16 3.21 -22.99
C ILE A 212 2.90 2.59 -21.81
N GLY A 213 2.51 2.91 -20.57
CA GLY A 213 3.12 2.33 -19.38
C GLY A 213 2.98 0.81 -19.32
N PHE A 214 1.81 0.28 -19.70
CA PHE A 214 1.57 -1.16 -19.79
C PHE A 214 2.49 -1.84 -20.82
N VAL A 215 2.66 -1.27 -22.01
CA VAL A 215 3.52 -1.82 -23.08
C VAL A 215 4.99 -1.77 -22.67
N LEU A 216 5.47 -0.68 -22.05
CA LEU A 216 6.84 -0.59 -21.56
C LEU A 216 7.15 -1.67 -20.51
N ALA A 217 6.20 -1.97 -19.62
CA ALA A 217 6.37 -3.04 -18.64
C ALA A 217 6.31 -4.43 -19.29
N SER A 218 5.29 -4.67 -20.12
CA SER A 218 5.00 -6.00 -20.67
C SER A 218 5.97 -6.45 -21.76
N TYR A 219 6.35 -5.57 -22.68
CA TYR A 219 7.25 -5.90 -23.80
C TYR A 219 8.73 -5.67 -23.49
N LEU A 220 9.06 -4.60 -22.76
CA LEU A 220 10.46 -4.25 -22.48
C LEU A 220 10.93 -4.77 -21.12
N GLY A 221 10.04 -5.35 -20.31
CA GLY A 221 10.37 -5.78 -18.95
C GLY A 221 10.82 -4.64 -18.05
N MET A 222 10.44 -3.40 -18.37
CA MET A 222 10.96 -2.23 -17.67
C MET A 222 10.37 -2.15 -16.25
N PRO A 223 11.21 -1.94 -15.22
CA PRO A 223 10.72 -1.82 -13.85
C PRO A 223 9.83 -0.57 -13.69
N THR A 224 8.83 -0.65 -12.80
CA THR A 224 7.87 0.43 -12.53
C THR A 224 8.54 1.77 -12.24
N MET A 225 9.68 1.76 -11.52
CA MET A 225 10.46 2.97 -11.25
C MET A 225 11.02 3.62 -12.53
N GLY A 226 11.50 2.82 -13.49
CA GLY A 226 11.96 3.33 -14.78
C GLY A 226 10.83 3.96 -15.58
N ILE A 227 9.65 3.33 -15.56
CA ILE A 227 8.45 3.86 -16.23
C ILE A 227 7.94 5.12 -15.54
N ALA A 228 8.03 5.22 -14.22
CA ALA A 228 7.69 6.43 -13.47
C ALA A 228 8.59 7.62 -13.86
N ILE A 229 9.90 7.39 -14.06
CA ILE A 229 10.83 8.42 -14.54
C ILE A 229 10.46 8.87 -15.96
N ILE A 230 10.16 7.93 -16.87
CA ILE A 230 9.69 8.25 -18.23
C ILE A 230 8.36 9.01 -18.16
N GLY A 231 7.44 8.60 -17.29
CA GLY A 231 6.17 9.27 -17.08
C GLY A 231 6.32 10.68 -16.53
N ALA A 232 7.32 10.93 -15.68
CA ALA A 232 7.65 12.27 -15.21
C ALA A 232 8.19 13.12 -16.36
N GLY A 233 9.04 12.55 -17.23
CA GLY A 233 9.47 13.20 -18.47
C GLY A 233 8.30 13.52 -19.41
N ALA A 234 7.38 12.57 -19.61
CA ALA A 234 6.18 12.77 -20.42
C ALA A 234 5.24 13.83 -19.83
N ALA A 235 5.10 13.86 -18.50
CA ALA A 235 4.35 14.88 -17.79
C ALA A 235 5.02 16.26 -17.93
N ALA A 236 6.35 16.34 -17.83
CA ALA A 236 7.08 17.59 -18.07
C ALA A 236 6.91 18.07 -19.53
N ILE A 237 7.01 17.18 -20.51
CA ILE A 237 6.72 17.51 -21.91
C ILE A 237 5.28 18.01 -22.05
N ALA A 238 4.29 17.33 -21.47
CA ALA A 238 2.92 17.80 -21.51
C ALA A 238 2.75 19.18 -20.84
N TYR A 239 3.46 19.44 -19.74
CA TYR A 239 3.46 20.74 -19.07
C TYR A 239 3.94 21.86 -20.00
N PHE A 240 5.09 21.67 -20.65
CA PHE A 240 5.69 22.68 -21.52
C PHE A 240 4.98 22.84 -22.87
N PHE A 241 4.33 21.79 -23.37
CA PHE A 241 3.72 21.79 -24.70
C PHE A 241 2.19 21.99 -24.69
N THR A 242 1.55 22.00 -23.53
CA THR A 242 0.13 22.36 -23.40
C THR A 242 0.02 23.87 -23.12
N ASP A 243 -0.24 24.63 -24.18
CA ASP A 243 -0.40 26.09 -24.31
C ASP A 243 0.88 26.97 -24.27
N ASN A 244 1.47 27.10 -25.48
CA ASN A 244 2.19 28.26 -26.03
C ASN A 244 1.23 29.08 -26.93
N GLY A 245 0.18 29.64 -26.35
CA GLY A 245 -0.62 30.67 -27.01
C GLY A 245 0.07 32.03 -26.92
N GLN A 246 1.07 32.26 -27.80
CA GLN A 246 2.00 33.41 -27.84
C GLN A 246 3.03 33.36 -26.70
N VAL A 247 4.33 33.11 -26.93
CA VAL A 247 5.31 34.04 -27.52
C VAL A 247 6.42 33.25 -28.23
N ALA A 248 6.87 33.79 -29.36
CA ALA A 248 7.98 33.27 -30.15
C ALA A 248 9.34 33.48 -29.46
N ASN A 249 10.24 32.50 -29.64
CA ASN A 249 11.70 32.55 -29.51
C ASN A 249 12.27 33.21 -28.23
N THR A 250 12.94 32.44 -27.37
CA THR A 250 14.36 32.64 -26.99
C THR A 250 14.85 31.40 -26.22
N GLU A 251 15.99 30.90 -26.68
CA GLU A 251 17.07 30.09 -26.06
C GLU A 251 16.77 28.96 -25.05
N SER A 252 17.34 27.80 -25.38
CA SER A 252 17.17 26.47 -24.78
C SER A 252 18.14 26.15 -23.63
N ASP A 253 18.76 27.14 -23.00
CA ASP A 253 19.82 26.92 -21.98
C ASP A 253 19.41 27.27 -20.53
N GLU A 254 18.21 27.78 -20.25
CA GLU A 254 17.78 28.18 -18.88
C GLU A 254 16.97 27.11 -18.11
N ILE A 255 16.89 25.87 -18.60
CA ILE A 255 15.89 24.89 -18.11
C ILE A 255 16.28 24.21 -16.78
N LEU A 256 17.58 24.14 -16.45
CA LEU A 256 18.03 23.68 -15.13
C LEU A 256 18.02 24.81 -14.09
N ASP A 257 18.21 26.04 -14.55
CA ASP A 257 18.21 27.23 -13.70
C ASP A 257 16.79 27.62 -13.27
N ASP A 258 15.71 27.15 -13.91
CA ASP A 258 14.34 27.48 -13.48
C ASP A 258 13.90 26.74 -12.19
N PHE A 259 14.45 25.56 -11.91
CA PHE A 259 14.19 24.84 -10.64
C PHE A 259 15.00 25.42 -9.48
N ASP A 260 16.20 25.94 -9.76
CA ASP A 260 17.04 26.68 -8.81
C ASP A 260 16.62 28.17 -8.71
N ALA A 261 16.05 28.76 -9.76
CA ALA A 261 15.46 30.11 -9.74
C ALA A 261 14.13 30.12 -8.97
N LEU A 262 13.37 29.01 -8.96
CA LEU A 262 12.27 28.80 -8.00
C LEU A 262 12.76 28.59 -6.55
N ALA A 263 14.06 28.34 -6.35
CA ALA A 263 14.70 28.34 -5.03
C ALA A 263 15.26 29.73 -4.66
N ASP A 264 15.69 30.53 -5.65
CA ASP A 264 16.47 31.76 -5.47
C ASP A 264 15.78 33.07 -5.94
N ALA A 265 14.55 33.02 -6.46
CA ALA A 265 13.80 34.23 -6.85
C ALA A 265 13.53 35.14 -5.62
N PRO A 266 13.76 36.47 -5.71
CA PRO A 266 13.38 37.39 -4.65
C PRO A 266 11.84 37.39 -4.51
N VAL A 267 11.36 36.82 -3.41
CA VAL A 267 9.93 36.75 -3.09
C VAL A 267 9.44 38.13 -2.66
N GLU A 268 9.14 38.99 -3.63
CA GLU A 268 8.59 40.34 -3.39
C GLU A 268 7.16 40.51 -3.95
N GLN A 269 6.39 39.42 -4.05
CA GLN A 269 4.94 39.47 -4.17
C GLN A 269 4.30 38.99 -2.88
N LYS A 270 3.25 39.71 -2.44
CA LYS A 270 2.49 39.52 -1.20
C LYS A 270 2.10 38.04 -1.04
N ARG A 271 2.94 37.26 -0.33
CA ARG A 271 2.63 35.89 0.05
C ARG A 271 1.27 35.91 0.74
N ALA A 272 0.32 35.13 0.24
CA ALA A 272 -0.87 34.84 1.00
C ALA A 272 -0.43 34.31 2.38
N GLU A 273 -1.10 34.75 3.45
CA GLU A 273 -0.67 34.47 4.81
C GLU A 273 -0.67 32.95 5.03
N ARG A 274 0.51 32.38 5.30
CA ARG A 274 0.64 30.94 5.59
C ARG A 274 -0.11 30.62 6.87
N LEU A 275 -1.17 29.84 6.78
CA LEU A 275 -1.97 29.44 7.94
C LEU A 275 -1.30 28.26 8.66
N LEU A 276 -0.66 27.34 7.92
CA LEU A 276 0.05 26.20 8.47
C LEU A 276 1.53 26.51 8.73
N GLY A 277 2.00 26.15 9.93
CA GLY A 277 3.39 26.27 10.33
C GLY A 277 4.09 24.91 10.44
N ARG A 278 5.40 24.95 10.75
CA ARG A 278 6.21 23.72 10.96
C ARG A 278 5.63 22.79 12.02
N VAL A 279 5.02 23.33 13.06
CA VAL A 279 4.41 22.55 14.15
C VAL A 279 3.22 21.74 13.62
N ASP A 280 2.38 22.34 12.78
CA ASP A 280 1.22 21.67 12.18
C ASP A 280 1.68 20.55 11.25
N LEU A 281 2.65 20.84 10.37
CA LEU A 281 3.24 19.84 9.48
C LEU A 281 3.93 18.69 10.25
N THR A 282 4.53 18.99 11.40
CA THR A 282 5.12 17.98 12.29
C THR A 282 4.03 17.11 12.93
N ASN A 283 2.91 17.71 13.36
CA ASN A 283 1.76 16.96 13.86
C ASN A 283 1.13 16.07 12.78
N MET A 284 1.04 16.57 11.54
CA MET A 284 0.61 15.79 10.38
C MET A 284 1.56 14.62 10.11
N PHE A 285 2.88 14.85 10.18
CA PHE A 285 3.89 13.79 10.09
C PHE A 285 3.66 12.69 11.14
N PHE A 286 3.50 13.03 12.42
CA PHE A 286 3.26 12.02 13.45
C PHE A 286 1.92 11.31 13.27
N LYS A 287 0.86 12.01 12.86
CA LYS A 287 -0.43 11.37 12.58
C LYS A 287 -0.37 10.45 11.36
N SER A 288 0.52 10.74 10.40
CA SER A 288 0.75 9.90 9.22
C SER A 288 1.24 8.50 9.58
N PHE A 289 1.87 8.30 10.73
CA PHE A 289 2.29 6.95 11.17
C PHE A 289 1.10 5.98 11.27
N GLY A 290 -0.09 6.53 11.55
CA GLY A 290 -1.36 5.81 11.53
C GLY A 290 -1.95 5.50 10.17
N LEU A 291 -1.28 5.77 9.06
CA LEU A 291 -1.87 5.73 7.71
C LEU A 291 -2.64 4.43 7.43
N GLU A 292 -2.06 3.30 7.81
CA GLU A 292 -2.63 1.98 7.53
C GLU A 292 -3.36 1.36 8.74
N GLY A 293 -3.53 2.09 9.84
CA GLY A 293 -4.15 1.56 11.06
C GLY A 293 -5.54 0.95 10.78
N PRO A 294 -6.46 1.73 10.18
CA PRO A 294 -7.70 1.23 9.62
C PRO A 294 -7.51 1.02 8.12
N PHE A 295 -7.14 -0.20 7.74
CA PHE A 295 -7.10 -0.63 6.35
C PHE A 295 -8.43 -1.30 5.98
N ILE A 296 -9.24 -0.66 5.14
CA ILE A 296 -10.57 -1.16 4.74
C ILE A 296 -10.64 -1.32 3.23
N TYR A 297 -11.24 -2.38 2.67
CA TYR A 297 -11.15 -2.61 1.23
C TYR A 297 -11.87 -1.56 0.37
N SER A 298 -12.92 -0.94 0.89
CA SER A 298 -13.68 0.06 0.14
C SER A 298 -12.89 1.32 -0.16
N ARG A 299 -11.93 1.71 0.71
CA ARG A 299 -11.19 2.97 0.59
C ARG A 299 -9.71 2.92 1.03
N LEU A 300 -9.21 1.72 1.33
CA LEU A 300 -7.86 1.39 1.78
C LEU A 300 -7.41 2.25 2.96
N GLN A 301 -6.45 3.16 2.74
CA GLN A 301 -5.82 3.97 3.78
C GLN A 301 -6.58 5.26 4.10
N ALA A 302 -7.75 5.49 3.50
CA ALA A 302 -8.48 6.77 3.55
C ALA A 302 -8.74 7.30 4.97
N ILE A 303 -9.07 6.44 5.93
CA ILE A 303 -9.34 6.88 7.31
C ILE A 303 -8.05 7.38 7.99
N GLY A 304 -6.94 6.65 7.83
CA GLY A 304 -5.63 7.05 8.34
C GLY A 304 -5.11 8.31 7.64
N TRP A 305 -5.33 8.42 6.33
CA TRP A 305 -5.03 9.62 5.54
C TRP A 305 -5.82 10.84 6.03
N CYS A 306 -7.15 10.72 6.15
CA CYS A 306 -7.99 11.80 6.67
C CYS A 306 -7.57 12.21 8.08
N ARG A 307 -7.27 11.26 8.96
CA ARG A 307 -6.76 11.53 10.31
C ARG A 307 -5.45 12.34 10.27
N SER A 308 -4.59 12.07 9.29
CA SER A 308 -3.31 12.76 9.10
C SER A 308 -3.48 14.21 8.62
N MET A 309 -4.57 14.49 7.90
CA MET A 309 -4.93 15.84 7.45
C MET A 309 -5.68 16.66 8.53
N LEU A 310 -6.21 16.04 9.59
CA LEU A 310 -6.99 16.75 10.61
C LEU A 310 -6.28 17.99 11.21
N PRO A 311 -4.97 17.97 11.55
CA PRO A 311 -4.30 19.17 12.06
C PRO A 311 -4.38 20.35 11.09
N ALA A 312 -4.29 20.10 9.79
CA ALA A 312 -4.45 21.13 8.77
C ALA A 312 -5.91 21.57 8.66
N ILE A 313 -6.83 20.63 8.53
CA ILE A 313 -8.27 20.91 8.37
C ILE A 313 -8.83 21.71 9.56
N GLU A 314 -8.48 21.33 10.80
CA GLU A 314 -8.95 21.99 12.01
C GLU A 314 -8.42 23.42 12.13
N LYS A 315 -7.25 23.70 11.56
CA LYS A 315 -6.61 25.02 11.59
C LYS A 315 -7.07 25.93 10.45
N ILE A 316 -7.25 25.38 9.25
CA ILE A 316 -7.67 26.11 8.05
C ILE A 316 -9.14 26.49 8.13
N TYR A 317 -10.01 25.53 8.45
CA TYR A 317 -11.46 25.72 8.44
C TYR A 317 -11.99 25.95 9.85
N THR A 318 -12.82 26.99 10.02
CA THR A 318 -13.37 27.38 11.32
C THR A 318 -14.80 26.91 11.53
N THR A 319 -15.57 26.74 10.47
CA THR A 319 -16.96 26.27 10.53
C THR A 319 -17.05 24.74 10.44
N ASP A 320 -18.07 24.16 11.07
CA ASP A 320 -18.28 22.71 11.05
C ASP A 320 -18.67 22.20 9.66
N GLU A 321 -19.34 23.03 8.85
CA GLU A 321 -19.75 22.68 7.48
C GLU A 321 -18.54 22.56 6.55
N GLU A 322 -17.63 23.54 6.58
CA GLU A 322 -16.39 23.51 5.78
C GLU A 322 -15.47 22.36 6.20
N ARG A 323 -15.34 22.12 7.52
CA ARG A 323 -14.58 20.98 8.05
C ARG A 323 -15.17 19.66 7.58
N CYS A 324 -16.51 19.52 7.62
CA CYS A 324 -17.19 18.32 7.15
C CYS A 324 -16.93 18.10 5.65
N ALA A 325 -16.99 19.15 4.83
CA ALA A 325 -16.68 19.07 3.41
C ALA A 325 -15.22 18.62 3.16
N ALA A 326 -14.25 19.20 3.86
CA ALA A 326 -12.84 18.81 3.77
C ALA A 326 -12.60 17.36 4.22
N ILE A 327 -13.20 16.95 5.34
CA ILE A 327 -13.13 15.57 5.82
C ILE A 327 -13.68 14.60 4.77
N ASN A 328 -14.81 14.92 4.14
CA ASN A 328 -15.38 14.04 3.11
C ASN A 328 -14.48 13.92 1.86
N ARG A 329 -13.83 15.01 1.43
CA ARG A 329 -12.80 14.96 0.36
C ARG A 329 -11.63 14.04 0.75
N HIS A 330 -11.17 14.14 1.99
CA HIS A 330 -10.06 13.33 2.48
C HIS A 330 -10.45 11.92 2.93
N LEU A 331 -11.73 11.60 3.04
CA LEU A 331 -12.22 10.24 3.26
C LEU A 331 -12.39 9.46 1.96
N GLU A 332 -12.20 10.07 0.79
CA GLU A 332 -12.13 9.35 -0.49
C GLU A 332 -10.98 8.35 -0.52
N PHE A 333 -11.07 7.39 -1.45
CA PHE A 333 -10.06 6.35 -1.64
C PHE A 333 -8.65 6.96 -1.66
N PHE A 334 -7.77 6.38 -0.86
CA PHE A 334 -6.36 6.74 -0.82
C PHE A 334 -5.54 5.48 -0.61
N ASN A 335 -4.53 5.28 -1.46
CA ASN A 335 -3.60 4.18 -1.31
C ASN A 335 -2.25 4.54 -1.92
N THR A 336 -1.21 4.58 -1.09
CA THR A 336 0.16 4.76 -1.53
C THR A 336 1.12 4.11 -0.55
N ASN A 337 2.39 4.04 -0.94
CA ASN A 337 3.44 3.63 -0.03
C ASN A 337 3.50 4.56 1.23
N PRO A 338 3.45 4.01 2.45
CA PRO A 338 3.42 4.77 3.71
C PRO A 338 4.64 5.68 3.94
N GLU A 339 5.83 5.24 3.54
CA GLU A 339 7.07 5.96 3.79
C GLU A 339 7.19 7.25 2.96
N PHE A 340 6.57 7.27 1.78
CA PHE A 340 6.51 8.43 0.90
C PHE A 340 5.18 9.18 0.93
N SER A 341 4.18 8.73 1.69
CA SER A 341 2.83 9.30 1.69
C SER A 341 2.78 10.77 2.11
N THR A 342 3.74 11.21 2.93
CA THR A 342 3.84 12.59 3.40
C THR A 342 4.18 13.59 2.30
N PHE A 343 4.68 13.12 1.14
CA PHE A 343 4.85 13.96 -0.04
C PHE A 343 3.49 14.43 -0.59
N ILE A 344 2.53 13.51 -0.73
CA ILE A 344 1.17 13.85 -1.16
C ILE A 344 0.48 14.68 -0.07
N LEU A 345 0.76 14.38 1.20
CA LEU A 345 0.17 15.04 2.36
C LEU A 345 0.47 16.54 2.39
N GLY A 346 1.73 16.93 2.21
CA GLY A 346 2.11 18.35 2.23
C GLY A 346 1.56 19.12 1.04
N ILE A 347 1.54 18.53 -0.16
CA ILE A 347 0.90 19.14 -1.34
C ILE A 347 -0.60 19.34 -1.07
N SER A 348 -1.29 18.30 -0.59
CA SER A 348 -2.72 18.38 -0.30
C SER A 348 -3.03 19.44 0.76
N ALA A 349 -2.20 19.56 1.79
CA ALA A 349 -2.35 20.58 2.82
C ALA A 349 -2.17 22.01 2.27
N SER A 350 -1.23 22.21 1.34
CA SER A 350 -1.07 23.50 0.67
C SER A 350 -2.26 23.85 -0.22
N MET A 351 -2.82 22.89 -0.94
CA MET A 351 -4.01 23.12 -1.78
C MET A 351 -5.27 23.39 -0.93
N GLU A 352 -5.42 22.73 0.22
CA GLU A 352 -6.51 23.00 1.17
C GLU A 352 -6.41 24.40 1.79
N GLU A 353 -5.19 24.87 2.09
CA GLU A 353 -4.98 26.24 2.57
C GLU A 353 -5.41 27.27 1.53
N GLN A 354 -5.10 27.03 0.26
CA GLN A 354 -5.53 27.92 -0.82
C GLN A 354 -7.01 27.86 -1.11
N ASN A 355 -7.61 26.67 -1.05
CA ASN A 355 -9.04 26.52 -1.19
C ASN A 355 -9.82 27.34 -0.15
N ALA A 356 -9.26 27.55 1.05
CA ALA A 356 -9.85 28.40 2.06
C ALA A 356 -9.64 29.91 1.82
N GLN A 357 -8.65 30.27 1.00
CA GLN A 357 -8.29 31.67 0.72
C GLN A 357 -8.87 32.18 -0.60
N ASP A 358 -9.05 31.30 -1.60
CA ASP A 358 -9.63 31.61 -2.91
C ASP A 358 -11.02 30.97 -3.07
N PRO A 359 -12.09 31.79 -3.08
CA PRO A 359 -13.46 31.30 -3.30
C PRO A 359 -13.71 30.63 -4.66
N ASN A 360 -12.84 30.85 -5.66
CA ASN A 360 -12.97 30.27 -7.00
C ASN A 360 -12.13 28.99 -7.19
N PHE A 361 -11.45 28.53 -6.13
CA PHE A 361 -10.59 27.36 -6.21
C PHE A 361 -11.39 26.11 -6.60
N ASP A 362 -10.91 25.38 -7.60
CA ASP A 362 -11.52 24.10 -7.97
C ASP A 362 -11.19 23.03 -6.93
N THR A 363 -12.10 22.82 -5.97
CA THR A 363 -11.97 21.77 -4.94
C THR A 363 -11.73 20.37 -5.51
N ALA A 364 -12.20 20.07 -6.73
CA ALA A 364 -12.00 18.75 -7.34
C ALA A 364 -10.51 18.51 -7.69
N SER A 365 -9.76 19.58 -7.95
CA SER A 365 -8.33 19.51 -8.25
C SER A 365 -7.50 18.90 -7.11
N ILE A 366 -7.90 19.10 -5.84
CA ILE A 366 -7.23 18.48 -4.68
C ILE A 366 -7.28 16.95 -4.80
N ASN A 367 -8.46 16.40 -5.10
CA ASN A 367 -8.62 14.96 -5.26
C ASN A 367 -7.94 14.44 -6.53
N ASN A 368 -7.95 15.21 -7.62
CA ASN A 368 -7.29 14.84 -8.87
C ASN A 368 -5.76 14.77 -8.72
N VAL A 369 -5.14 15.79 -8.10
CA VAL A 369 -3.70 15.80 -7.81
C VAL A 369 -3.35 14.65 -6.88
N LYS A 370 -4.13 14.46 -5.80
CA LYS A 370 -3.95 13.33 -4.88
C LYS A 370 -4.00 11.98 -5.61
N ALA A 371 -5.03 11.73 -6.42
CA ALA A 371 -5.20 10.48 -7.18
C ALA A 371 -4.12 10.27 -8.25
N GLY A 372 -3.69 11.33 -8.93
CA GLY A 372 -2.60 11.29 -9.89
C GLY A 372 -1.25 10.95 -9.26
N LEU A 373 -1.01 11.38 -8.01
CA LEU A 373 0.23 11.12 -7.28
C LEU A 373 0.25 9.78 -6.53
N MET A 374 -0.90 9.20 -6.18
CA MET A 374 -0.97 7.92 -5.45
C MET A 374 -0.20 6.80 -6.18
N GLY A 375 -0.52 6.56 -7.45
CA GLY A 375 0.12 5.48 -8.23
C GLY A 375 1.64 5.63 -8.36
N PRO A 376 2.17 6.78 -8.79
CA PRO A 376 3.60 7.02 -8.95
C PRO A 376 4.38 6.93 -7.65
N ILE A 377 3.87 7.55 -6.59
CA ILE A 377 4.52 7.51 -5.27
C ILE A 377 4.47 6.10 -4.68
N ALA A 378 3.36 5.36 -4.89
CA ALA A 378 3.28 3.94 -4.54
C ALA A 378 4.30 3.11 -5.32
N GLY A 379 4.34 3.24 -6.65
CA GLY A 379 5.26 2.47 -7.49
C GLY A 379 6.74 2.70 -7.15
N ILE A 380 7.12 3.95 -6.86
CA ILE A 380 8.47 4.30 -6.41
C ILE A 380 8.72 3.73 -5.01
N GLY A 381 7.83 4.01 -4.06
CA GLY A 381 7.98 3.58 -2.67
C GLY A 381 8.04 2.06 -2.51
N ASP A 382 7.16 1.33 -3.20
CA ASP A 382 7.10 -0.13 -3.13
C ASP A 382 8.36 -0.76 -3.76
N SER A 383 8.81 -0.24 -4.91
CA SER A 383 10.01 -0.77 -5.58
C SER A 383 11.29 -0.46 -4.81
N PHE A 384 11.45 0.78 -4.33
CA PHE A 384 12.66 1.23 -3.66
C PHE A 384 12.67 0.84 -2.18
N TRP A 385 11.63 1.20 -1.42
CA TRP A 385 11.60 1.00 0.03
C TRP A 385 11.33 -0.45 0.39
N TRP A 386 10.25 -1.03 -0.12
CA TRP A 386 9.88 -2.40 0.20
C TRP A 386 10.66 -3.42 -0.63
N GLY A 387 11.05 -3.07 -1.86
CA GLY A 387 11.87 -3.92 -2.72
C GLY A 387 13.36 -3.90 -2.36
N ILE A 388 14.00 -2.74 -2.29
CA ILE A 388 15.46 -2.65 -2.10
C ILE A 388 15.82 -2.52 -0.62
N VAL A 389 15.37 -1.45 0.06
CA VAL A 389 15.80 -1.13 1.44
C VAL A 389 15.44 -2.27 2.39
N LYS A 390 14.19 -2.72 2.35
CA LYS A 390 13.71 -3.84 3.18
C LYS A 390 14.48 -5.13 2.89
N THR A 391 14.69 -5.51 1.63
CA THR A 391 15.37 -6.76 1.27
C THR A 391 16.83 -6.74 1.71
N VAL A 392 17.52 -5.60 1.56
CA VAL A 392 18.88 -5.43 2.08
C VAL A 392 18.90 -5.54 3.61
N ALA A 393 17.99 -4.85 4.30
CA ALA A 393 17.87 -4.93 5.75
C ALA A 393 17.59 -6.36 6.22
N SER A 394 16.63 -7.05 5.60
CA SER A 394 16.26 -8.44 5.91
C SER A 394 17.43 -9.38 5.65
N GLY A 395 18.13 -9.24 4.51
CA GLY A 395 19.28 -10.08 4.17
C GLY A 395 20.41 -9.97 5.20
N ILE A 396 20.75 -8.75 5.61
CA ILE A 396 21.75 -8.51 6.66
C ILE A 396 21.26 -9.09 7.99
N GLY A 397 20.01 -8.83 8.37
CA GLY A 397 19.40 -9.35 9.60
C GLY A 397 19.41 -10.88 9.67
N CYS A 398 18.99 -11.55 8.59
CA CYS A 398 18.97 -13.00 8.46
C CYS A 398 20.36 -13.61 8.65
N GLN A 399 21.40 -13.03 8.06
CA GLN A 399 22.76 -13.55 8.13
C GLN A 399 23.26 -13.71 9.58
N PHE A 400 22.97 -12.73 10.43
CA PHE A 400 23.30 -12.79 11.86
C PHE A 400 22.31 -13.65 12.65
N ALA A 401 21.03 -13.55 12.33
CA ALA A 401 19.97 -14.27 13.05
C ALA A 401 20.09 -15.79 12.89
N MET A 402 20.41 -16.29 11.70
CA MET A 402 20.63 -17.73 11.45
C MET A 402 21.82 -18.30 12.23
N GLN A 403 22.75 -17.45 12.68
CA GLN A 403 23.85 -17.83 13.58
C GLN A 403 23.48 -17.72 15.07
N GLY A 404 22.22 -17.40 15.38
CA GLY A 404 21.71 -17.20 16.75
C GLY A 404 22.05 -15.84 17.36
N ASN A 405 22.51 -14.88 16.56
CA ASN A 405 22.91 -13.57 17.07
C ASN A 405 21.74 -12.57 17.08
N VAL A 406 21.38 -12.07 18.26
CA VAL A 406 20.34 -11.05 18.51
C VAL A 406 20.59 -9.73 17.76
N LEU A 407 21.82 -9.45 17.32
CA LEU A 407 22.08 -8.30 16.47
C LEU A 407 21.31 -8.35 15.14
N GLY A 408 20.92 -9.54 14.65
CA GLY A 408 20.13 -9.70 13.41
C GLY A 408 18.86 -8.85 13.38
N PRO A 409 17.86 -9.10 14.26
CA PRO A 409 16.64 -8.30 14.31
C PRO A 409 16.85 -6.82 14.66
N ILE A 410 17.89 -6.50 15.46
CA ILE A 410 18.19 -5.10 15.82
C ILE A 410 18.70 -4.34 14.59
N LEU A 411 19.68 -4.88 13.88
CA LEU A 411 20.23 -4.27 12.67
C LEU A 411 19.16 -4.13 11.59
N PHE A 412 18.31 -5.15 11.42
CA PHE A 412 17.16 -5.08 10.52
C PHE A 412 16.28 -3.85 10.80
N LEU A 413 15.85 -3.67 12.06
CA LEU A 413 15.01 -2.55 12.45
C LEU A 413 15.71 -1.20 12.27
N LEU A 414 16.99 -1.09 12.60
CA LEU A 414 17.74 0.16 12.49
C LEU A 414 17.95 0.58 11.03
N ILE A 415 18.38 -0.36 10.18
CA ILE A 415 18.63 -0.11 8.76
C ILE A 415 17.33 0.30 8.06
N PHE A 416 16.20 -0.29 8.44
CA PHE A 416 14.90 0.06 7.86
C PHE A 416 14.34 1.38 8.40
N ASN A 417 14.34 1.58 9.72
CA ASN A 417 13.56 2.66 10.35
C ASN A 417 14.24 4.02 10.39
N ILE A 418 15.57 4.08 10.56
CA ILE A 418 16.28 5.37 10.62
C ILE A 418 16.09 6.14 9.30
N PRO A 419 16.30 5.54 8.12
CA PRO A 419 16.03 6.21 6.86
C PRO A 419 14.53 6.51 6.67
N HIS A 420 13.64 5.62 7.11
CA HIS A 420 12.18 5.75 6.94
C HIS A 420 11.66 7.00 7.65
N TRP A 421 11.98 7.18 8.93
CA TRP A 421 11.51 8.34 9.67
C TRP A 421 12.09 9.64 9.12
N THR A 422 13.35 9.59 8.65
CA THR A 422 14.05 10.74 8.07
C THR A 422 13.38 11.21 6.78
N ILE A 423 13.18 10.30 5.81
CA ILE A 423 12.60 10.66 4.51
C ILE A 423 11.17 11.15 4.68
N ARG A 424 10.38 10.48 5.52
CA ARG A 424 8.99 10.81 5.76
C ARG A 424 8.83 12.20 6.40
N TYR A 425 9.72 12.58 7.31
CA TYR A 425 9.72 13.92 7.91
C TYR A 425 10.12 15.00 6.89
N ILE A 426 11.20 14.76 6.12
CA ILE A 426 11.67 15.70 5.10
C ILE A 426 10.60 15.93 4.04
N LEU A 427 9.95 14.86 3.57
CA LEU A 427 8.89 14.95 2.57
C LEU A 427 7.68 15.73 3.09
N ALA A 428 7.28 15.57 4.36
CA ALA A 428 6.17 16.34 4.93
C ALA A 428 6.40 17.85 4.88
N GLN A 429 7.63 18.29 5.18
CA GLN A 429 7.98 19.71 5.21
C GLN A 429 8.19 20.27 3.79
N LYS A 430 9.04 19.60 2.99
CA LYS A 430 9.43 20.09 1.67
C LYS A 430 8.28 20.07 0.66
N SER A 431 7.39 19.09 0.74
CA SER A 431 6.26 18.99 -0.20
C SER A 431 5.21 20.07 0.03
N TYR A 432 5.03 20.56 1.26
CA TYR A 432 4.17 21.71 1.56
C TYR A 432 4.74 23.00 0.97
N GLU A 433 6.06 23.22 1.09
CA GLU A 433 6.76 24.36 0.48
C GLU A 433 6.76 24.28 -1.05
N LEU A 434 6.94 23.08 -1.61
CA LEU A 434 6.82 22.84 -3.04
C LEU A 434 5.41 23.11 -3.53
N GLY A 435 4.39 22.63 -2.81
CA GLY A 435 2.99 22.89 -3.11
C GLY A 435 2.72 24.39 -3.18
N HIS A 436 3.15 25.16 -2.17
CA HIS A 436 3.06 26.62 -2.20
C HIS A 436 3.73 27.26 -3.40
N ARG A 437 4.94 26.82 -3.79
CA ARG A 437 5.64 27.39 -4.96
C ARG A 437 4.93 27.08 -6.28
N ILE A 438 4.47 25.84 -6.43
CA ILE A 438 3.64 25.43 -7.56
C ILE A 438 2.36 26.26 -7.62
N LEU A 439 1.81 26.59 -6.45
CA LEU A 439 0.59 27.37 -6.34
C LEU A 439 0.79 28.89 -6.45
N ASP A 440 1.93 29.45 -6.01
CA ASP A 440 2.27 30.87 -6.15
C ASP A 440 2.40 31.24 -7.64
N ALA A 441 2.84 30.29 -8.47
CA ALA A 441 2.82 30.40 -9.92
C ALA A 441 1.39 30.46 -10.51
N MET A 442 0.34 30.03 -9.78
CA MET A 442 -1.05 29.94 -10.26
C MET A 442 -1.79 31.27 -10.44
N THR A 443 -1.12 32.39 -10.24
CA THR A 443 -1.64 33.68 -10.71
C THR A 443 -1.73 33.73 -12.25
N GLU A 444 -1.10 32.79 -12.95
CA GLU A 444 -1.30 32.52 -14.37
C GLU A 444 -2.44 31.50 -14.61
N ASN A 445 -3.43 31.90 -15.41
CA ASN A 445 -4.63 31.09 -15.71
C ASN A 445 -4.27 29.67 -16.22
N GLY A 446 -4.80 28.63 -15.56
CA GLY A 446 -4.80 27.25 -16.06
C GLY A 446 -3.73 26.30 -15.51
N ILE A 447 -2.85 26.75 -14.60
CA ILE A 447 -1.78 25.91 -14.04
C ILE A 447 -2.32 24.70 -13.25
N ILE A 448 -3.43 24.84 -12.50
CA ILE A 448 -4.07 23.73 -11.79
C ILE A 448 -4.50 22.62 -12.76
N GLU A 449 -5.05 22.99 -13.92
CA GLU A 449 -5.43 22.03 -14.96
C GLU A 449 -4.19 21.35 -15.57
N LYS A 450 -3.12 22.10 -15.81
CA LYS A 450 -1.84 21.55 -16.29
C LYS A 450 -1.23 20.58 -15.29
N ILE A 451 -1.19 20.92 -14.01
CA ILE A 451 -0.66 20.04 -12.95
C ILE A 451 -1.51 18.78 -12.81
N SER A 452 -2.84 18.92 -12.83
CA SER A 452 -3.76 17.78 -12.78
C SER A 452 -3.54 16.86 -13.98
N LEU A 453 -3.32 17.42 -15.17
CA LEU A 453 -2.98 16.66 -16.37
C LEU A 453 -1.63 15.93 -16.21
N CYS A 454 -0.58 16.62 -15.75
CA CYS A 454 0.74 16.05 -15.53
C CYS A 454 0.72 14.91 -14.50
N ALA A 455 0.04 15.12 -13.37
CA ALA A 455 -0.17 14.09 -12.36
C ALA A 455 -0.97 12.91 -12.93
N GLY A 456 -1.98 13.17 -13.76
CA GLY A 456 -2.74 12.15 -14.47
C GLY A 456 -1.91 11.36 -15.48
N ILE A 457 -1.00 11.99 -16.23
CA ILE A 457 -0.08 11.32 -17.18
C ILE A 457 0.85 10.37 -16.43
N LEU A 458 1.55 10.91 -15.42
CA LEU A 458 2.46 10.13 -14.58
C LEU A 458 1.72 8.97 -13.92
N GLY A 459 0.55 9.26 -13.33
CA GLY A 459 -0.31 8.27 -12.68
C GLY A 459 -0.75 7.15 -13.61
N MET A 460 -1.25 7.49 -14.80
CA MET A 460 -1.73 6.49 -15.76
C MET A 460 -0.60 5.59 -16.27
N MET A 461 0.59 6.13 -16.58
CA MET A 461 1.74 5.31 -16.99
C MET A 461 2.12 4.29 -15.90
N VAL A 462 2.18 4.73 -14.65
CA VAL A 462 2.54 3.85 -13.54
C VAL A 462 1.46 2.82 -13.25
N ILE A 463 0.17 3.20 -13.28
CA ILE A 463 -0.95 2.25 -13.14
C ILE A 463 -0.91 1.19 -14.26
N GLY A 464 -0.57 1.59 -15.49
CA GLY A 464 -0.35 0.66 -16.61
C GLY A 464 0.79 -0.33 -16.35
N ALA A 465 1.93 0.16 -15.90
CA ALA A 465 3.08 -0.67 -15.54
C ALA A 465 2.77 -1.66 -14.42
N MET A 466 2.09 -1.18 -13.36
CA MET A 466 1.70 -2.00 -12.22
C MET A 466 0.63 -3.04 -12.60
N THR A 467 -0.25 -2.72 -13.54
CA THR A 467 -1.22 -3.70 -14.07
C THR A 467 -0.51 -4.90 -14.71
N SER A 468 0.59 -4.66 -15.44
CA SER A 468 1.38 -5.72 -16.06
C SER A 468 2.26 -6.49 -15.06
N SER A 469 2.85 -5.79 -14.08
CA SER A 469 3.89 -6.38 -13.21
C SER A 469 3.36 -6.91 -11.87
N MET A 470 2.19 -6.46 -11.42
CA MET A 470 1.69 -6.70 -10.06
C MET A 470 0.37 -7.49 -10.00
N ILE A 471 -0.25 -7.78 -11.15
CA ILE A 471 -1.42 -8.68 -11.22
C ILE A 471 -0.94 -10.01 -11.80
N SER A 472 -0.75 -11.01 -10.94
CA SER A 472 -0.29 -12.34 -11.35
C SER A 472 -1.48 -13.21 -11.72
N ILE A 473 -1.72 -13.38 -13.02
CA ILE A 473 -2.68 -14.33 -13.57
C ILE A 473 -2.16 -14.88 -14.90
N SER A 474 -2.09 -16.20 -15.01
CA SER A 474 -1.71 -16.89 -16.25
C SER A 474 -2.59 -18.12 -16.46
N THR A 475 -2.59 -18.70 -17.66
CA THR A 475 -3.34 -19.94 -17.93
C THR A 475 -2.39 -21.12 -18.19
N PRO A 476 -2.48 -22.23 -17.43
CA PRO A 476 -1.63 -23.40 -17.65
C PRO A 476 -2.16 -24.32 -18.77
N LEU A 477 -3.19 -23.91 -19.52
CA LEU A 477 -3.86 -24.76 -20.50
C LEU A 477 -2.95 -25.07 -21.70
N VAL A 478 -2.68 -26.36 -21.91
CA VAL A 478 -1.94 -26.88 -23.05
C VAL A 478 -2.84 -27.79 -23.88
N PHE A 479 -2.99 -27.47 -25.17
CA PHE A 479 -3.76 -28.27 -26.12
C PHE A 479 -2.82 -29.15 -26.94
N ASN A 480 -2.90 -30.46 -26.73
CA ASN A 480 -2.14 -31.43 -27.52
C ASN A 480 -2.87 -31.70 -28.85
N MET A 481 -2.28 -31.29 -29.96
CA MET A 481 -2.84 -31.56 -31.29
C MET A 481 -2.43 -32.94 -31.81
N ALA A 482 -3.23 -33.53 -32.71
CA ALA A 482 -3.04 -34.88 -33.24
C ALA A 482 -1.68 -35.14 -33.92
N ASN A 483 -0.94 -34.08 -34.25
CA ASN A 483 0.35 -34.14 -34.95
C ASN A 483 1.55 -34.19 -33.99
N GLY A 484 1.31 -34.26 -32.67
CA GLY A 484 2.37 -34.18 -31.65
C GLY A 484 2.82 -32.75 -31.31
N VAL A 485 2.15 -31.73 -31.86
CA VAL A 485 2.38 -30.32 -31.54
C VAL A 485 1.58 -29.94 -30.30
N THR A 486 2.24 -29.40 -29.29
CA THR A 486 1.62 -28.86 -28.07
C THR A 486 1.41 -27.36 -28.24
N LEU A 487 0.16 -26.89 -28.13
CA LEU A 487 -0.17 -25.47 -28.16
C LEU A 487 -0.41 -24.97 -26.73
N GLU A 488 0.52 -24.17 -26.23
CA GLU A 488 0.40 -23.51 -24.94
C GLU A 488 -0.47 -22.26 -25.11
N LEU A 489 -1.65 -22.23 -24.49
CA LEU A 489 -2.59 -21.13 -24.66
C LEU A 489 -1.98 -19.80 -24.20
N GLN A 490 -1.21 -19.81 -23.11
CA GLN A 490 -0.53 -18.63 -22.59
C GLN A 490 0.45 -18.03 -23.62
N ALA A 491 1.25 -18.87 -24.28
CA ALA A 491 2.19 -18.41 -25.30
C ALA A 491 1.48 -17.73 -26.49
N VAL A 492 0.33 -18.29 -26.92
CA VAL A 492 -0.49 -17.68 -27.99
C VAL A 492 -1.06 -16.33 -27.56
N LEU A 493 -1.52 -16.19 -26.30
CA LEU A 493 -1.99 -14.92 -25.79
C LEU A 493 -0.85 -13.89 -25.70
N ASP A 494 0.33 -14.32 -25.23
CA ASP A 494 1.50 -13.45 -25.10
C ASP A 494 2.09 -13.04 -26.46
N GLU A 495 1.93 -13.84 -27.53
CA GLU A 495 2.24 -13.42 -28.91
C GLU A 495 1.34 -12.28 -29.40
N ILE A 496 0.09 -12.22 -28.96
CA ILE A 496 -0.82 -11.11 -29.30
C ILE A 496 -0.50 -9.88 -28.45
N LEU A 497 -0.41 -10.08 -27.13
CA LEU A 497 -0.06 -9.04 -26.16
C LEU A 497 0.44 -9.72 -24.87
N PRO A 498 1.72 -9.57 -24.50
CA PRO A 498 2.22 -10.09 -23.23
C PRO A 498 1.42 -9.51 -22.06
N ASN A 499 1.08 -10.36 -21.09
CA ASN A 499 0.27 -9.98 -19.93
C ASN A 499 -1.16 -9.51 -20.28
N LEU A 500 -1.75 -10.04 -21.36
CA LEU A 500 -3.15 -9.75 -21.73
C LEU A 500 -4.16 -10.11 -20.63
N LEU A 501 -3.99 -11.25 -19.95
CA LEU A 501 -4.89 -11.69 -18.87
C LEU A 501 -4.90 -10.72 -17.68
N PRO A 502 -3.74 -10.26 -17.16
CA PRO A 502 -3.67 -9.16 -16.19
C PRO A 502 -4.44 -7.91 -16.62
N LEU A 503 -4.23 -7.45 -17.86
CA LEU A 503 -4.89 -6.27 -18.41
C LEU A 503 -6.41 -6.42 -18.45
N VAL A 504 -6.90 -7.52 -19.02
CA VAL A 504 -8.34 -7.80 -19.16
C VAL A 504 -8.99 -7.90 -17.78
N THR A 505 -8.34 -8.59 -16.83
CA THR A 505 -8.84 -8.74 -15.46
C THR A 505 -9.01 -7.38 -14.80
N MET A 506 -7.99 -6.51 -14.86
CA MET A 506 -8.08 -5.16 -14.30
C MET A 506 -9.19 -4.34 -14.96
N LEU A 507 -9.29 -4.35 -16.28
CA LEU A 507 -10.30 -3.58 -17.02
C LEU A 507 -11.74 -4.06 -16.74
N ILE A 508 -11.96 -5.37 -16.56
CA ILE A 508 -13.27 -5.92 -16.16
C ILE A 508 -13.65 -5.41 -14.77
N VAL A 509 -12.71 -5.44 -13.82
CA VAL A 509 -12.95 -4.95 -12.45
C VAL A 509 -13.22 -3.44 -12.46
N ALA A 510 -12.47 -2.67 -13.26
CA ALA A 510 -12.70 -1.24 -13.45
C ALA A 510 -14.07 -0.95 -14.06
N TRP A 511 -14.51 -1.75 -15.03
CA TRP A 511 -15.83 -1.66 -15.64
C TRP A 511 -16.95 -1.97 -14.64
N LEU A 512 -16.82 -3.02 -13.82
CA LEU A 512 -17.79 -3.36 -12.78
C LEU A 512 -17.93 -2.24 -11.74
N LEU A 513 -16.82 -1.62 -11.33
CA LEU A 513 -16.83 -0.46 -10.44
C LEU A 513 -17.56 0.74 -11.07
N ARG A 514 -17.37 1.01 -12.37
CA ARG A 514 -18.14 2.06 -13.09
C ARG A 514 -19.63 1.76 -13.20
N LYS A 515 -20.01 0.48 -13.17
CA LYS A 515 -21.41 0.04 -13.08
C LYS A 515 -21.98 0.13 -11.64
N ASN A 516 -21.26 0.79 -10.73
CA ASN A 516 -21.63 0.95 -9.32
C ASN A 516 -21.80 -0.38 -8.57
N VAL A 517 -21.11 -1.44 -9.00
CA VAL A 517 -21.03 -2.67 -8.21
C VAL A 517 -20.28 -2.36 -6.92
N LYS A 518 -20.90 -2.70 -5.78
CA LYS A 518 -20.32 -2.46 -4.47
C LYS A 518 -19.00 -3.23 -4.32
N VAL A 519 -18.04 -2.62 -3.64
CA VAL A 519 -16.70 -3.18 -3.45
C VAL A 519 -16.73 -4.53 -2.74
N VAL A 520 -17.51 -4.66 -1.66
CA VAL A 520 -17.54 -5.90 -0.84
C VAL A 520 -17.97 -7.13 -1.66
N PRO A 521 -19.10 -7.13 -2.40
CA PRO A 521 -19.42 -8.22 -3.33
C PRO A 521 -18.35 -8.50 -4.38
N LEU A 522 -17.66 -7.47 -4.86
CA LEU A 522 -16.63 -7.61 -5.88
C LEU A 522 -15.40 -8.35 -5.35
N ILE A 523 -15.00 -8.12 -4.09
CA ILE A 523 -13.93 -8.88 -3.41
C ILE A 523 -14.28 -10.37 -3.36
N PHE A 524 -15.47 -10.71 -2.88
CA PHE A 524 -15.91 -12.11 -2.83
C PHE A 524 -16.00 -12.72 -4.22
N GLY A 525 -16.43 -11.95 -5.22
CA GLY A 525 -16.45 -12.38 -6.62
C GLY A 525 -15.05 -12.68 -7.17
N ILE A 526 -14.07 -11.80 -6.93
CA ILE A 526 -12.68 -11.99 -7.38
C ILE A 526 -12.03 -13.19 -6.67
N LEU A 527 -12.21 -13.31 -5.36
CA LEU A 527 -11.70 -14.46 -4.59
C LEU A 527 -12.32 -15.77 -5.08
N ALA A 528 -13.65 -15.82 -5.24
CA ALA A 528 -14.34 -17.01 -5.73
C ALA A 528 -13.91 -17.36 -7.16
N PHE A 529 -13.78 -16.35 -8.03
CA PHE A 529 -13.28 -16.54 -9.39
C PHE A 529 -11.88 -17.14 -9.39
N GLY A 530 -10.95 -16.55 -8.64
CA GLY A 530 -9.57 -17.02 -8.53
C GLY A 530 -9.47 -18.46 -8.03
N ILE A 531 -10.19 -18.77 -6.95
CA ILE A 531 -10.21 -20.10 -6.34
C ILE A 531 -10.82 -21.14 -7.31
N VAL A 532 -12.00 -20.86 -7.86
CA VAL A 532 -12.72 -21.82 -8.71
C VAL A 532 -11.95 -22.07 -10.01
N PHE A 533 -11.47 -21.03 -10.69
CA PHE A 533 -10.78 -21.20 -11.96
C PHE A 533 -9.39 -21.83 -11.78
N ASN A 534 -8.74 -21.63 -10.63
CA ASN A 534 -7.51 -22.36 -10.30
C ASN A 534 -7.77 -23.85 -10.06
N LEU A 535 -8.82 -24.19 -9.28
CA LEU A 535 -9.21 -25.58 -9.05
C LEU A 535 -9.63 -26.30 -10.34
N LEU A 536 -10.18 -25.57 -11.31
CA LEU A 536 -10.50 -26.09 -12.65
C LEU A 536 -9.27 -26.20 -13.58
N GLY A 537 -8.08 -25.75 -13.13
CA GLY A 537 -6.86 -25.73 -13.94
C GLY A 537 -6.89 -24.73 -15.09
N ILE A 538 -7.75 -23.70 -15.02
CA ILE A 538 -7.89 -22.70 -16.08
C ILE A 538 -6.94 -21.53 -15.87
N ILE A 539 -6.68 -21.14 -14.62
CA ILE A 539 -5.75 -20.06 -14.26
C ILE A 539 -4.81 -20.47 -13.13
N VAL A 540 -3.63 -19.86 -13.06
CA VAL A 540 -2.68 -19.98 -11.96
C VAL A 540 -2.14 -18.62 -11.53
#